data_AF-A0A1Q3D6T8-F1
#
_entry.id   AF-A0A1Q3D6T8-F1
#
_cell.length_a   1.000
_cell.length_b   1.000
_cell.length_c   1.000
_cell.angle_alpha   90.00
_cell.angle_beta   90.00
_cell.angle_gamma   90.00
#
_symmetry.space_group_name_H-M   'P 1'
#
loop_
_entity.id
_entity.type
_entity.pdbx_description
1 polymer ?
#
loop_
_entity_poly.entity_id
_entity_poly.type
_entity_poly.pdbx_seq_one_letter_code
_entity_poly.pdbx_strand_id
1 'polypeptide(L)'
;STIEQRVAYEKWERSNRMSLMIMKSSISIAIRGAITDSNDAKTYFASVEEQFKGYSKAYASTLIMKMLTTRYDGTSGVHEHIMTMNDMDSKLKGMEMEISKGFLVHFIMTSLPVQFDPFKINYNTQKEKWKMSKLIAICVQEEERLKVERSDFAHLATAAPTRKKSKGNDRGKKKVDLAKSINKARASGTKPVQATKCHFCRKVGHLRKD
;
A
#
# COMPACT_ATOMS: atom_id res chain seq x y z
N SER A 1 -54.43 -6.75 -42.98
CA SER A 1 -53.07 -7.18 -42.61
C SER A 1 -52.68 -8.35 -43.51
N THR A 2 -51.57 -8.21 -44.22
CA THR A 2 -51.11 -9.18 -45.23
C THR A 2 -50.64 -10.47 -44.56
N ILE A 3 -50.75 -11.62 -45.23
CA ILE A 3 -50.28 -12.93 -44.72
C ILE A 3 -48.83 -12.83 -44.23
N GLU A 4 -47.98 -12.10 -44.94
CA GLU A 4 -46.59 -11.84 -44.58
C GLU A 4 -46.43 -11.12 -43.23
N GLN A 5 -47.30 -10.16 -42.91
CA GLN A 5 -47.26 -9.45 -41.63
C GLN A 5 -47.59 -10.38 -40.46
N ARG A 6 -48.52 -11.34 -40.66
CA ARG A 6 -48.86 -12.34 -39.64
C ARG A 6 -47.70 -13.30 -39.39
N VAL A 7 -47.08 -13.81 -40.44
CA VAL A 7 -45.90 -14.70 -40.33
C VAL A 7 -44.72 -14.00 -39.65
N ALA A 8 -44.46 -12.74 -39.99
CA ALA A 8 -43.42 -11.94 -39.34
C ALA A 8 -43.71 -11.73 -37.85
N TYR A 9 -44.96 -11.45 -37.50
CA TYR A 9 -45.39 -11.28 -36.11
C TYR A 9 -45.24 -12.57 -35.30
N GLU A 10 -45.66 -13.72 -35.83
CA GLU A 10 -45.51 -15.02 -35.16
C GLU A 10 -44.04 -15.37 -34.90
N LYS A 11 -43.17 -15.10 -35.88
CA LYS A 11 -41.72 -15.29 -35.73
C LYS A 11 -41.14 -14.37 -34.66
N TRP A 12 -41.57 -13.11 -34.62
CA TRP A 12 -41.17 -12.17 -33.57
C TRP A 12 -41.66 -12.63 -32.19
N GLU A 13 -42.91 -13.06 -32.07
CA GLU A 13 -43.49 -13.51 -30.80
C GLU A 13 -42.75 -14.74 -30.26
N ARG A 14 -42.42 -15.70 -31.13
CA ARG A 14 -41.59 -16.86 -30.76
C ARG A 14 -40.23 -16.43 -30.25
N SER A 15 -39.57 -15.50 -30.94
CA SER A 15 -38.26 -14.96 -30.55
C SER A 15 -38.33 -14.22 -29.22
N ASN A 16 -39.36 -13.39 -29.03
CA ASN A 16 -39.63 -12.65 -27.80
C ASN A 16 -39.82 -13.59 -26.59
N ARG A 17 -40.64 -14.64 -26.74
CA ARG A 17 -40.86 -15.66 -25.70
C ARG A 17 -39.57 -16.41 -25.34
N MET A 18 -38.77 -16.79 -26.34
CA MET A 18 -37.48 -17.45 -26.12
C MET A 18 -36.51 -16.54 -25.36
N SER A 19 -36.37 -15.28 -25.77
CA SER A 19 -35.52 -14.30 -25.10
C SER A 19 -35.94 -14.09 -23.63
N LEU A 20 -37.24 -13.96 -23.36
CA LEU A 20 -37.75 -13.86 -21.99
C LEU A 20 -37.40 -15.08 -21.14
N MET A 21 -37.54 -16.29 -21.69
CA MET A 21 -37.19 -17.52 -20.98
C MET A 21 -35.70 -17.56 -20.64
N ILE A 22 -34.84 -17.20 -21.59
CA ILE A 22 -33.38 -17.16 -21.40
C ILE A 22 -33.01 -16.11 -20.34
N MET A 23 -33.51 -14.88 -20.46
CA MET A 23 -33.22 -13.81 -19.49
C MET A 23 -33.74 -14.13 -18.08
N LYS A 24 -34.97 -14.65 -17.96
CA LYS A 24 -35.51 -15.04 -16.66
C LYS A 24 -34.66 -16.17 -16.06
N SER A 25 -34.33 -17.20 -16.83
CA SER A 25 -33.57 -18.36 -16.35
C SER A 25 -32.11 -18.03 -15.96
N SER A 26 -31.46 -17.07 -16.62
CA SER A 26 -30.09 -16.65 -16.28
C SER A 26 -30.01 -15.85 -14.98
N ILE A 27 -31.12 -15.27 -14.52
CA ILE A 27 -31.21 -14.52 -13.28
C ILE A 27 -31.55 -15.47 -12.13
N SER A 28 -30.74 -15.43 -11.06
CA SER A 28 -30.96 -16.21 -9.85
C SER A 28 -32.36 -15.95 -9.25
N ILE A 29 -33.02 -17.02 -8.83
CA ILE A 29 -34.36 -16.97 -8.23
C ILE A 29 -34.39 -16.02 -7.01
N ALA A 30 -33.28 -15.95 -6.26
CA ALA A 30 -33.17 -15.11 -5.07
C ALA A 30 -33.35 -13.60 -5.35
N ILE A 31 -33.00 -13.14 -6.55
CA ILE A 31 -33.08 -11.71 -6.92
C ILE A 31 -34.15 -11.42 -7.99
N ARG A 32 -34.70 -12.47 -8.62
CA ARG A 32 -35.68 -12.33 -9.71
C ARG A 32 -36.96 -11.63 -9.25
N GLY A 33 -37.40 -11.84 -8.01
CA GLY A 33 -38.60 -11.22 -7.45
C GLY A 33 -38.51 -9.69 -7.29
N ALA A 34 -37.31 -9.12 -7.37
CA ALA A 34 -37.12 -7.68 -7.29
C ALA A 34 -37.28 -6.97 -8.65
N ILE A 35 -37.43 -7.71 -9.75
CA ILE A 35 -37.49 -7.17 -11.11
C ILE A 35 -38.96 -7.11 -11.56
N THR A 36 -39.40 -5.95 -12.04
CA THR A 36 -40.74 -5.79 -12.61
C THR A 36 -40.91 -6.72 -13.81
N ASP A 37 -41.97 -7.54 -13.81
CA ASP A 37 -42.20 -8.50 -14.89
C ASP A 37 -42.77 -7.85 -16.16
N SER A 38 -42.53 -8.48 -17.31
CA SER A 38 -43.07 -8.06 -18.61
C SER A 38 -43.19 -9.25 -19.59
N ASN A 39 -44.18 -9.17 -20.47
CA ASN A 39 -44.40 -10.09 -21.59
C ASN A 39 -43.61 -9.70 -22.84
N ASP A 40 -42.96 -8.53 -22.84
CA ASP A 40 -42.04 -8.09 -23.88
C ASP A 40 -40.60 -8.17 -23.36
N ALA A 41 -39.74 -8.85 -24.12
CA ALA A 41 -38.34 -9.10 -23.78
C ALA A 41 -37.56 -7.80 -23.66
N LYS A 42 -37.80 -6.83 -24.54
CA LYS A 42 -37.09 -5.55 -24.52
C LYS A 42 -37.45 -4.75 -23.26
N THR A 43 -38.73 -4.70 -22.91
CA THR A 43 -39.20 -4.05 -21.68
C THR A 43 -38.73 -4.77 -20.42
N TYR A 44 -38.71 -6.11 -20.42
CA TYR A 44 -38.17 -6.89 -19.31
C TYR A 44 -36.68 -6.60 -19.12
N PHE A 45 -35.90 -6.59 -20.19
CA PHE A 45 -34.47 -6.27 -20.16
C PHE A 45 -34.20 -4.86 -19.59
N ALA A 46 -34.99 -3.86 -20.00
CA ALA A 46 -34.90 -2.52 -19.45
C ALA A 46 -35.23 -2.48 -17.94
N SER A 47 -36.17 -3.31 -17.48
CA SER A 47 -36.52 -3.43 -16.07
C SER A 47 -35.40 -4.09 -15.25
N VAL A 48 -34.70 -5.08 -15.83
CA VAL A 48 -33.48 -5.66 -15.26
C VAL A 48 -32.42 -4.57 -15.11
N GLU A 49 -32.14 -3.83 -16.19
CA GLU A 49 -31.14 -2.76 -16.18
C GLU A 49 -31.43 -1.72 -15.10
N GLU A 50 -32.66 -1.20 -15.04
CA GLU A 50 -33.04 -0.16 -14.09
C GLU A 50 -32.95 -0.65 -12.64
N GLN A 51 -33.37 -1.88 -12.35
CA GLN A 51 -33.34 -2.45 -11.01
C GLN A 51 -31.90 -2.54 -10.45
N PHE A 52 -30.91 -2.80 -11.30
CA PHE A 52 -29.52 -2.95 -10.89
C PHE A 52 -28.65 -1.70 -11.14
N LYS A 53 -29.20 -0.67 -11.79
CA LYS A 53 -28.54 0.63 -12.00
C LYS A 53 -28.21 1.36 -10.69
N GLY A 54 -29.02 1.19 -9.65
CA GLY A 54 -28.73 1.73 -8.31
C GLY A 54 -27.54 1.02 -7.65
N TYR A 55 -27.42 -0.29 -7.84
CA TYR A 55 -26.31 -1.09 -7.32
C TYR A 55 -24.99 -0.72 -7.99
N SER A 56 -24.99 -0.44 -9.30
CA SER A 56 -23.77 -0.01 -10.01
C SER A 56 -23.24 1.33 -9.50
N LYS A 57 -24.11 2.29 -9.14
CA LYS A 57 -23.69 3.57 -8.54
C LYS A 57 -23.07 3.40 -7.16
N ALA A 58 -23.72 2.65 -6.26
CA ALA A 58 -23.19 2.40 -4.91
C ALA A 58 -21.87 1.61 -4.96
N TYR A 59 -21.78 0.65 -5.88
CA TYR A 59 -20.55 -0.09 -6.14
C TYR A 59 -19.44 0.82 -6.67
N ALA A 60 -19.74 1.70 -7.63
CA ALA A 60 -18.79 2.70 -8.12
C ALA A 60 -18.30 3.63 -7.00
N SER A 61 -19.20 4.16 -6.16
CA SER A 61 -18.81 4.98 -5.00
C SER A 61 -17.90 4.22 -4.03
N THR A 62 -18.22 2.95 -3.75
CA THR A 62 -17.41 2.09 -2.89
C THR A 62 -16.02 1.86 -3.49
N LEU A 63 -15.95 1.62 -4.80
CA LEU A 63 -14.71 1.40 -5.52
C LEU A 63 -13.84 2.66 -5.56
N ILE A 64 -14.43 3.83 -5.80
CA ILE A 64 -13.76 5.13 -5.73
C ILE A 64 -13.20 5.38 -4.32
N MET A 65 -14.01 5.14 -3.29
CA MET A 65 -13.58 5.31 -1.91
C MET A 65 -12.43 4.35 -1.57
N LYS A 66 -12.52 3.08 -1.99
CA LYS A 66 -11.45 2.11 -1.82
C LYS A 66 -10.18 2.57 -2.52
N MET A 67 -10.27 3.03 -3.77
CA MET A 67 -9.14 3.56 -4.51
C MET A 67 -8.51 4.75 -3.78
N LEU A 68 -9.32 5.71 -3.30
CA LEU A 68 -8.87 6.91 -2.55
C LEU A 68 -8.23 6.63 -1.21
N THR A 69 -8.59 5.52 -0.55
CA THR A 69 -8.10 5.15 0.78
C THR A 69 -6.98 4.12 0.75
N THR A 70 -6.85 3.35 -0.33
CA THR A 70 -5.79 2.36 -0.48
C THR A 70 -4.44 3.07 -0.59
N ARG A 71 -3.53 2.71 0.32
CA ARG A 71 -2.13 3.15 0.33
C ARG A 71 -1.26 1.92 0.28
N TYR A 72 -0.08 2.06 -0.32
CA TYR A 72 0.90 0.99 -0.28
C TYR A 72 1.46 0.90 1.14
N ASP A 73 1.31 -0.26 1.78
CA ASP A 73 1.64 -0.49 3.18
C ASP A 73 3.04 -1.08 3.39
N GLY A 74 3.76 -1.42 2.31
CA GLY A 74 5.08 -2.03 2.37
C GLY A 74 5.08 -3.54 2.62
N THR A 75 3.91 -4.19 2.76
CA THR A 75 3.80 -5.62 3.06
C THR A 75 3.64 -6.45 1.79
N SER A 76 2.75 -6.04 0.89
CA SER A 76 2.66 -6.60 -0.46
C SER A 76 3.81 -6.07 -1.32
N GLY A 77 4.00 -6.63 -2.52
CA GLY A 77 4.88 -6.01 -3.50
C GLY A 77 4.26 -4.74 -4.07
N VAL A 78 5.07 -3.71 -4.36
CA VAL A 78 4.61 -2.48 -5.02
C VAL A 78 3.98 -2.77 -6.40
N HIS A 79 4.47 -3.80 -7.09
CA HIS A 79 3.87 -4.29 -8.33
C HIS A 79 2.42 -4.73 -8.12
N GLU A 80 2.15 -5.49 -7.07
CA GLU A 80 0.81 -5.97 -6.73
C GLU A 80 -0.14 -4.83 -6.36
N HIS A 81 0.37 -3.83 -5.63
CA HIS A 81 -0.37 -2.61 -5.33
C HIS A 81 -0.78 -1.86 -6.61
N ILE A 82 0.15 -1.69 -7.56
CA ILE A 82 -0.13 -1.05 -8.85
C ILE A 82 -1.15 -1.85 -9.67
N MET A 83 -1.04 -3.18 -9.68
CA MET A 83 -2.00 -4.05 -10.37
C MET A 83 -3.40 -3.93 -9.75
N THR A 84 -3.49 -3.85 -8.43
CA THR A 84 -4.76 -3.62 -7.72
C THR A 84 -5.38 -2.28 -8.12
N MET A 85 -4.58 -1.22 -8.24
CA MET A 85 -5.05 0.09 -8.73
C MET A 85 -5.53 0.05 -10.19
N ASN A 86 -4.84 -0.70 -11.07
CA ASN A 86 -5.24 -0.89 -12.47
C ASN A 86 -6.53 -1.72 -12.61
N ASP A 87 -6.73 -2.71 -11.74
CA ASP A 87 -7.97 -3.50 -11.70
C ASP A 87 -9.16 -2.63 -11.29
N MET A 88 -8.98 -1.75 -10.29
CA MET A 88 -10.00 -0.78 -9.90
C MET A 88 -10.33 0.22 -11.03
N ASP A 89 -9.31 0.75 -11.73
CA ASP A 89 -9.50 1.59 -12.93
C ASP A 89 -10.31 0.85 -14.01
N SER A 90 -9.97 -0.41 -14.29
CA SER A 90 -10.66 -1.22 -15.31
C SER A 90 -12.13 -1.47 -14.96
N LYS A 91 -12.42 -1.71 -13.68
CA LYS A 91 -13.80 -1.85 -13.18
C LYS A 91 -14.58 -0.54 -13.29
N LEU A 92 -13.97 0.60 -12.95
CA LEU A 92 -14.59 1.93 -13.14
C LEU A 92 -14.86 2.24 -14.60
N LYS A 93 -13.93 1.89 -15.50
CA LYS A 93 -14.14 2.00 -16.94
C LYS A 93 -15.34 1.18 -17.45
N GLY A 94 -15.54 -0.02 -16.90
CA GLY A 94 -16.73 -0.84 -17.18
C GLY A 94 -18.06 -0.22 -16.73
N MET A 95 -18.01 0.79 -15.85
CA MET A 95 -19.16 1.56 -15.36
C MET A 95 -19.25 2.96 -16.00
N GLU A 96 -18.61 3.16 -17.16
CA GLU A 96 -18.55 4.44 -17.88
C GLU A 96 -17.84 5.58 -17.10
N MET A 97 -17.05 5.23 -16.07
CA MET A 97 -16.29 6.17 -15.25
C MET A 97 -14.80 6.08 -15.58
N GLU A 98 -14.45 6.33 -16.85
CA GLU A 98 -13.07 6.21 -17.31
C GLU A 98 -12.16 7.28 -16.69
N ILE A 99 -11.04 6.84 -16.11
CA ILE A 99 -10.01 7.72 -15.58
C ILE A 99 -8.89 7.85 -16.61
N SER A 100 -8.39 9.08 -16.78
CA SER A 100 -7.24 9.28 -17.68
C SER A 100 -6.00 8.53 -17.16
N LYS A 101 -5.22 7.94 -18.07
CA LYS A 101 -3.98 7.24 -17.69
C LYS A 101 -2.98 8.13 -16.95
N GLY A 102 -2.93 9.43 -17.27
CA GLY A 102 -2.12 10.40 -16.54
C GLY A 102 -2.58 10.57 -15.09
N PHE A 103 -3.89 10.70 -14.86
CA PHE A 103 -4.42 10.77 -13.51
C PHE A 103 -4.13 9.51 -12.70
N LEU A 104 -4.31 8.32 -13.31
CA LEU A 104 -4.02 7.05 -12.64
C LEU A 104 -2.55 6.94 -12.20
N VAL A 105 -1.61 7.37 -13.05
CA VAL A 105 -0.18 7.41 -12.69
C VAL A 105 0.04 8.33 -11.49
N HIS A 106 -0.46 9.56 -11.51
CA HIS A 106 -0.34 10.47 -10.37
C HIS A 106 -0.99 9.91 -9.11
N PHE A 107 -2.12 9.24 -9.26
CA PHE A 107 -2.84 8.62 -8.16
C PHE A 107 -2.06 7.48 -7.49
N ILE A 108 -1.41 6.65 -8.30
CA ILE A 108 -0.49 5.62 -7.78
C ILE A 108 0.66 6.30 -7.04
N MET A 109 1.27 7.34 -7.61
CA MET A 109 2.37 8.07 -6.97
C MET A 109 1.99 8.64 -5.60
N THR A 110 0.78 9.19 -5.45
CA THR A 110 0.29 9.73 -4.17
C THR A 110 -0.05 8.64 -3.16
N SER A 111 -0.33 7.42 -3.62
CA SER A 111 -0.60 6.28 -2.75
C SER A 111 0.64 5.61 -2.15
N LEU A 112 1.83 5.92 -2.66
CA LEU A 112 3.10 5.40 -2.16
C LEU A 112 3.49 6.08 -0.83
N PRO A 113 4.09 5.34 0.12
CA PRO A 113 4.44 5.87 1.43
C PRO A 113 5.68 6.79 1.35
N VAL A 114 6.02 7.43 2.46
CA VAL A 114 7.09 8.44 2.55
C VAL A 114 8.49 7.89 2.22
N GLN A 115 8.70 6.58 2.33
CA GLN A 115 10.00 5.99 1.97
C GLN A 115 10.31 6.13 0.47
N PHE A 116 9.27 6.32 -0.36
CA PHE A 116 9.39 6.58 -1.79
C PHE A 116 9.57 8.07 -2.12
N ASP A 117 9.75 8.96 -1.14
CA ASP A 117 9.83 10.41 -1.41
C ASP A 117 10.97 10.81 -2.36
N PRO A 118 12.20 10.25 -2.28
CA PRO A 118 13.23 10.50 -3.29
C PRO A 118 12.78 10.14 -4.71
N PHE A 119 12.07 9.02 -4.85
CA PHE A 119 11.47 8.58 -6.11
C PHE A 119 10.34 9.53 -6.58
N LYS A 120 9.47 9.99 -5.69
CA LYS A 120 8.42 10.98 -6.01
C LYS A 120 9.01 12.31 -6.48
N ILE A 121 10.09 12.78 -5.83
CA ILE A 121 10.79 14.00 -6.24
C ILE A 121 11.33 13.83 -7.68
N ASN A 122 11.98 12.70 -7.98
CA ASN A 122 12.47 12.40 -9.32
C ASN A 122 11.34 12.33 -10.37
N TYR A 123 10.17 11.79 -10.00
CA TYR A 123 9.00 11.80 -10.88
C TYR A 123 8.50 13.22 -11.14
N ASN A 124 8.37 14.05 -10.10
CA ASN A 124 7.83 15.41 -10.20
C ASN A 124 8.75 16.38 -10.98
N THR A 125 10.06 16.14 -10.99
CA THR A 125 11.02 16.97 -11.74
C THR A 125 11.06 16.63 -13.23
N GLN A 126 10.57 15.46 -13.62
CA GLN A 126 10.52 15.03 -15.01
C GLN A 126 9.29 15.62 -15.73
N LYS A 127 9.53 16.28 -16.87
CA LYS A 127 8.45 16.80 -17.73
C LYS A 127 7.81 15.71 -18.61
N GLU A 128 8.42 14.53 -18.70
CA GLU A 128 7.94 13.42 -19.51
C GLU A 128 6.72 12.75 -18.85
N LYS A 129 5.68 12.46 -19.64
CA LYS A 129 4.54 11.66 -19.17
C LYS A 129 4.96 10.19 -19.07
N TRP A 130 4.91 9.63 -17.87
CA TRP A 130 5.23 8.23 -17.67
C TRP A 130 4.10 7.31 -18.15
N LYS A 131 4.49 6.24 -18.86
CA LYS A 131 3.60 5.10 -19.14
C LYS A 131 3.55 4.19 -17.91
N MET A 132 2.46 3.43 -17.79
CA MET A 132 2.29 2.47 -16.69
C MET A 132 3.44 1.45 -16.59
N SER A 133 3.94 0.95 -17.72
CA SER A 133 5.08 0.03 -17.75
C SER A 133 6.36 0.63 -17.15
N LYS A 134 6.65 1.90 -17.49
CA LYS A 134 7.79 2.65 -16.93
C LYS A 134 7.61 2.87 -15.43
N LEU A 135 6.40 3.24 -14.99
CA LEU A 135 6.07 3.42 -13.57
C LEU A 135 6.32 2.14 -12.77
N ILE A 136 5.79 1.01 -13.24
CA ILE A 136 5.95 -0.29 -12.58
C ILE A 136 7.42 -0.66 -12.45
N ALA A 137 8.19 -0.58 -13.54
CA ALA A 137 9.59 -0.98 -13.55
C ALA A 137 10.42 -0.17 -12.52
N ILE A 138 10.24 1.15 -12.49
CA ILE A 138 11.02 2.01 -11.60
C ILE A 138 10.53 1.87 -10.14
N CYS A 139 9.22 1.68 -9.90
CA CYS A 139 8.70 1.43 -8.55
C CYS A 139 9.28 0.14 -7.96
N VAL A 140 9.33 -0.95 -8.74
CA VAL A 140 9.90 -2.24 -8.30
C VAL A 140 11.38 -2.11 -8.01
N GLN A 141 12.12 -1.40 -8.86
CA GLN A 141 13.54 -1.12 -8.62
C GLN A 141 13.76 -0.32 -7.33
N GLU A 142 12.94 0.70 -7.09
CA GLU A 142 13.03 1.53 -5.88
C GLU A 142 12.68 0.73 -4.62
N GLU A 143 11.67 -0.14 -4.68
CA GLU A 143 11.34 -1.04 -3.58
C GLU A 143 12.52 -1.93 -3.21
N GLU A 144 13.22 -2.50 -4.19
CA GLU A 144 14.40 -3.34 -3.94
C GLU A 144 15.55 -2.54 -3.33
N ARG A 145 15.79 -1.31 -3.82
CA ARG A 145 16.76 -0.38 -3.23
C ARG A 145 16.45 -0.11 -1.75
N LEU A 146 15.18 0.12 -1.41
CA LEU A 146 14.73 0.37 -0.04
C LEU A 146 14.88 -0.85 0.88
N LYS A 147 14.72 -2.08 0.35
CA LYS A 147 14.96 -3.31 1.12
C LYS A 147 16.44 -3.45 1.52
N VAL A 148 17.36 -3.19 0.59
CA VAL A 148 18.81 -3.22 0.85
C VAL A 148 19.20 -2.18 1.89
N GLU A 149 18.75 -0.93 1.73
CA GLU A 149 19.07 0.15 2.67
C GLU A 149 18.55 -0.14 4.09
N ARG A 150 17.33 -0.70 4.23
CA ARG A 150 16.83 -1.15 5.53
C ARG A 150 17.67 -2.25 6.17
N SER A 151 18.19 -3.18 5.38
CA SER A 151 19.09 -4.23 5.86
C SER A 151 20.39 -3.62 6.40
N ASP A 152 20.96 -2.65 5.67
CA ASP A 152 22.22 -1.99 6.04
C ASP A 152 22.10 -1.19 7.36
N PHE A 153 20.95 -0.55 7.61
CA PHE A 153 20.69 0.12 8.90
C PHE A 153 20.62 -0.87 10.09
N ALA A 154 20.09 -2.09 9.90
CA ALA A 154 20.07 -3.12 10.93
C ALA A 154 21.49 -3.65 11.23
N HIS A 155 22.35 -3.72 10.22
CA HIS A 155 23.76 -4.09 10.36
C HIS A 155 24.60 -2.99 11.03
N LEU A 156 24.30 -1.70 10.81
CA LEU A 156 24.96 -0.60 11.52
C LEU A 156 24.56 -0.50 13.00
N ALA A 157 23.29 -0.72 13.33
CA ALA A 157 22.80 -0.63 14.71
C ALA A 157 23.34 -1.76 15.61
N THR A 158 23.75 -2.88 15.02
CA THR A 158 24.35 -4.03 15.73
C THR A 158 25.89 -3.97 15.79
N ALA A 159 26.52 -3.10 14.99
CA ALA A 159 27.93 -2.81 15.08
C ALA A 159 28.23 -1.85 16.25
N ALA A 160 28.28 -2.39 17.47
CA ALA A 160 28.92 -1.69 18.58
C ALA A 160 30.34 -1.25 18.15
N PRO A 161 30.79 -0.02 18.44
CA PRO A 161 32.17 0.35 18.17
C PRO A 161 33.02 -0.48 19.12
N THR A 162 33.59 -1.58 18.62
CA THR A 162 34.66 -2.28 19.31
C THR A 162 35.79 -1.26 19.45
N ARG A 163 35.92 -0.66 20.64
CA ARG A 163 37.09 0.09 21.05
C ARG A 163 38.30 -0.82 20.77
N LYS A 164 38.99 -0.58 19.66
CA LYS A 164 40.33 -1.11 19.44
C LYS A 164 41.18 -0.53 20.57
N LYS A 165 41.42 -1.34 21.61
CA LYS A 165 42.46 -1.08 22.60
C LYS A 165 43.77 -0.95 21.83
N SER A 166 44.27 0.28 21.77
CA SER A 166 45.67 0.54 21.46
C SER A 166 46.53 -0.28 22.42
N LYS A 167 47.25 -1.26 21.88
CA LYS A 167 48.21 -2.08 22.61
C LYS A 167 49.58 -1.46 22.36
N GLY A 168 49.93 -0.46 23.18
CA GLY A 168 51.26 0.12 23.20
C GLY A 168 52.28 -0.93 23.62
N ASN A 169 53.33 -1.09 22.81
CA ASN A 169 54.50 -1.89 23.15
C ASN A 169 55.65 -0.91 23.41
N ASP A 170 56.09 -0.85 24.66
CA ASP A 170 57.12 0.06 25.16
C ASP A 170 58.51 -0.60 25.01
N ARG A 171 59.42 0.07 24.29
CA ARG A 171 60.87 -0.18 24.31
C ARG A 171 61.64 1.13 24.07
N GLY A 172 62.04 1.79 25.16
CA GLY A 172 63.45 2.15 25.40
C GLY A 172 63.95 3.56 25.07
N LYS A 173 64.31 4.29 26.14
CA LYS A 173 65.43 5.25 26.32
C LYS A 173 65.41 6.61 25.59
N LYS A 174 65.27 7.73 26.33
CA LYS A 174 66.37 8.55 26.94
C LYS A 174 65.80 9.77 27.71
N LYS A 175 66.61 10.24 28.68
CA LYS A 175 66.51 11.38 29.64
C LYS A 175 66.06 12.72 28.98
N VAL A 176 65.57 13.77 29.67
CA VAL A 176 66.20 14.59 30.75
C VAL A 176 65.14 15.47 31.47
N ASP A 177 65.27 15.59 32.80
CA ASP A 177 64.93 16.61 33.83
C ASP A 177 63.82 17.68 33.57
N LEU A 178 63.04 18.21 34.53
CA LEU A 178 63.37 18.73 35.86
C LEU A 178 62.07 19.11 36.64
N ALA A 179 61.97 18.70 37.93
CA ALA A 179 61.31 19.34 39.09
C ALA A 179 59.86 19.92 39.00
N LYS A 180 58.98 19.95 40.01
CA LYS A 180 58.88 19.52 41.42
C LYS A 180 57.56 20.11 41.95
N SER A 181 56.74 19.30 42.64
CA SER A 181 55.81 19.66 43.77
C SER A 181 54.82 18.50 43.95
N ILE A 182 54.99 17.56 44.88
CA ILE A 182 54.80 17.64 46.36
C ILE A 182 53.37 17.99 46.78
N ASN A 183 52.54 16.96 47.02
CA ASN A 183 51.95 16.58 48.32
C ASN A 183 50.89 15.45 48.09
N LYS A 184 51.10 14.21 48.55
CA LYS A 184 50.65 13.61 49.84
C LYS A 184 49.12 13.78 50.06
N ALA A 185 48.30 12.76 50.37
CA ALA A 185 48.54 11.43 50.91
C ALA A 185 47.29 10.51 50.74
N ARG A 186 47.54 9.18 50.77
CA ARG A 186 46.82 8.03 51.40
C ARG A 186 45.35 8.24 51.87
N ALA A 187 44.43 7.27 51.79
CA ALA A 187 44.58 5.84 52.08
C ALA A 187 43.42 4.97 51.55
N SER A 188 43.78 3.71 51.33
CA SER A 188 42.98 2.47 51.23
C SER A 188 41.75 2.35 52.15
N GLY A 189 40.66 1.79 51.62
CA GLY A 189 39.56 1.16 52.37
C GLY A 189 38.63 0.32 51.47
N THR A 190 38.42 -0.94 51.85
CA THR A 190 37.75 -2.03 51.12
C THR A 190 36.23 -2.16 51.36
N LYS A 191 35.45 -2.36 50.25
CA LYS A 191 34.12 -3.03 50.07
C LYS A 191 32.83 -2.37 50.69
N PRO A 192 31.59 -2.69 50.24
CA PRO A 192 31.09 -3.38 49.03
C PRO A 192 29.98 -2.60 48.24
N VAL A 193 29.55 -3.19 47.12
CA VAL A 193 28.51 -2.77 46.15
C VAL A 193 27.16 -2.44 46.79
N GLN A 194 26.57 -1.28 46.47
CA GLN A 194 25.15 -0.98 46.71
C GLN A 194 24.43 -0.71 45.39
N ALA A 195 23.39 -1.50 45.12
CA ALA A 195 22.51 -1.34 43.96
C ALA A 195 21.66 -0.06 44.10
N THR A 196 21.66 0.76 43.06
CA THR A 196 20.94 2.04 42.99
C THR A 196 19.42 1.85 43.01
N LYS A 197 18.75 2.51 43.95
CA LYS A 197 17.27 2.53 44.09
C LYS A 197 16.69 3.71 43.32
N CYS A 198 15.50 3.54 42.74
CA CYS A 198 14.78 4.62 42.05
C CYS A 198 14.47 5.76 43.04
N HIS A 199 14.77 7.00 42.65
CA HIS A 199 14.79 8.14 43.55
C HIS A 199 13.39 8.60 44.03
N PHE A 200 12.32 8.19 43.34
CA PHE A 200 10.95 8.60 43.67
C PHE A 200 10.23 7.57 44.55
N CYS A 201 10.37 6.27 44.24
CA CYS A 201 9.66 5.20 44.96
C CYS A 201 10.56 4.36 45.90
N ARG A 202 11.88 4.62 45.90
CA ARG A 202 12.91 3.97 46.73
C ARG A 202 13.01 2.44 46.60
N LYS A 203 12.42 1.83 45.56
CA LYS A 203 12.60 0.40 45.22
C LYS A 203 13.74 0.22 44.21
N VAL A 204 14.48 -0.90 44.31
CA VAL A 204 15.52 -1.30 43.35
C VAL A 204 14.89 -2.04 42.16
N GLY A 205 15.38 -1.82 40.94
CA GLY A 205 15.05 -2.65 39.78
C GLY A 205 14.30 -2.00 38.61
N HIS A 206 14.07 -0.68 38.60
CA HIS A 206 13.54 0.02 37.42
C HIS A 206 14.12 1.43 37.28
N LEU A 207 14.40 1.83 36.03
CA LEU A 207 14.73 3.21 35.65
C LEU A 207 13.60 3.77 34.77
N ARG A 208 13.30 5.05 34.96
CA ARG A 208 12.23 5.77 34.26
C ARG A 208 12.57 5.89 32.78
N LYS A 209 11.62 5.50 31.91
CA LYS A 209 11.60 5.86 30.50
C LYS A 209 10.83 7.18 30.37
N ASP A 210 11.40 8.13 29.65
CA ASP A 210 10.62 9.16 28.96
C ASP A 210 10.26 8.63 27.57
#